data_AF-A0A920TCB6-F1
#
_entry.id   AF-A0A920TCB6-F1
#
_cell.length_a   1.000
_cell.length_b   1.000
_cell.length_c   1.000
_cell.angle_alpha   90.00
_cell.angle_beta   90.00
_cell.angle_gamma   90.00
#
_symmetry.space_group_name_H-M   'P 1'
#
loop_
_entity.id
_entity.type
_entity.pdbx_description
1 polymer ?
#
loop_
_entity_poly.entity_id
_entity_poly.type
_entity_poly.pdbx_seq_one_letter_code
_entity_poly.pdbx_strand_id
1 'polypeptide(L)'
;MGPDFRILIDLHGFPTPPMAVEFCAGAEPYHPYFVEEATQIEDVDELAHLRSKTRVPLATGERLFTKYGFAPICARHLVDYVQPDVVHCGGILELKKIATIAEAYRIQLAPHNPQSSVSTLASLHVDTTAPNFAIQEISRPPTQFFQDLFRGAGPVFKDGYALVPDKPGLGATLDEKVAAKRPYVPANRPRMRFADGAVTDH
;
A
#
# COMPACT_ATOMS: atom_id res chain seq x y z
N MET A 1 4.86 -17.45 17.89
CA MET A 1 5.34 -17.38 16.50
C MET A 1 6.87 -17.17 16.56
N GLY A 2 7.67 -17.83 15.72
CA GLY A 2 9.16 -17.78 15.74
C GLY A 2 9.74 -16.62 14.92
N PRO A 3 11.08 -16.50 14.73
CA PRO A 3 11.68 -15.35 14.05
C PRO A 3 11.48 -15.31 12.51
N ASP A 4 10.88 -16.35 11.92
CA ASP A 4 10.88 -16.56 10.46
C ASP A 4 9.77 -15.79 9.70
N PHE A 5 8.99 -14.96 10.38
CA PHE A 5 7.93 -14.16 9.76
C PHE A 5 8.18 -12.67 9.97
N ARG A 6 7.78 -11.87 8.97
CA ARG A 6 7.83 -10.41 9.02
C ARG A 6 6.53 -9.89 9.64
N ILE A 7 6.66 -8.91 10.53
CA ILE A 7 5.52 -8.21 11.15
C ILE A 7 5.38 -6.85 10.47
N LEU A 8 4.21 -6.59 9.90
CA LEU A 8 3.84 -5.28 9.36
C LEU A 8 2.71 -4.74 10.22
N ILE A 9 2.74 -3.45 10.55
CA ILE A 9 1.77 -2.82 11.44
C ILE A 9 1.23 -1.58 10.77
N ASP A 10 -0.09 -1.50 10.59
CA ASP A 10 -0.76 -0.35 10.02
C ASP A 10 -1.54 0.42 11.10
N LEU A 11 -1.22 1.71 11.25
CA LEU A 11 -1.84 2.61 12.23
C LEU A 11 -2.94 3.51 11.65
N HIS A 12 -3.21 3.42 10.34
CA HIS A 12 -4.30 4.09 9.64
C HIS A 12 -4.37 5.62 9.87
N GLY A 13 -3.24 6.27 10.12
CA GLY A 13 -3.15 7.72 10.36
C GLY A 13 -3.80 8.20 11.67
N PHE A 14 -4.28 7.30 12.53
CA PHE A 14 -4.98 7.69 13.76
C PHE A 14 -4.13 8.37 14.82
N PRO A 15 -2.89 7.92 15.09
CA PRO A 15 -2.13 8.48 16.19
C PRO A 15 -1.71 9.92 15.90
N THR A 16 -1.84 10.78 16.91
CA THR A 16 -1.11 12.05 16.91
C THR A 16 0.41 11.78 16.91
N PRO A 17 1.26 12.72 16.46
CA PRO A 17 2.70 12.49 16.42
C PRO A 17 3.33 12.00 17.75
N PRO A 18 2.93 12.51 18.94
CA PRO A 18 3.41 11.96 20.21
C PRO A 18 2.99 10.50 20.46
N MET A 19 1.74 10.13 20.12
CA MET A 19 1.24 8.76 20.25
C MET A 19 1.97 7.82 19.29
N ALA A 20 2.26 8.28 18.07
CA ALA A 20 3.02 7.53 17.08
C ALA A 20 4.45 7.23 17.58
N VAL A 21 5.10 8.21 18.21
CA VAL A 21 6.43 8.03 18.83
C VAL A 21 6.38 6.99 19.94
N GLU A 22 5.40 7.09 20.85
CA GLU A 22 5.21 6.13 21.94
C GLU A 22 4.98 4.71 21.38
N PHE A 23 4.09 4.58 20.39
CA PHE A 23 3.81 3.30 19.76
C PHE A 23 5.07 2.70 19.12
N CYS A 24 5.81 3.48 18.34
CA CYS A 24 7.01 3.00 17.67
C CYS A 24 8.09 2.55 18.66
N ALA A 25 8.27 3.26 19.78
CA ALA A 25 9.20 2.85 20.84
C ALA A 25 8.77 1.51 21.47
N GLY A 26 7.47 1.31 21.68
CA GLY A 26 6.93 0.03 22.15
C GLY A 26 7.03 -1.10 21.12
N ALA A 27 7.00 -0.78 19.82
CA ALA A 27 7.12 -1.73 18.73
C ALA A 27 8.57 -2.17 18.44
N GLU A 28 9.57 -1.34 18.78
CA GLU A 28 10.99 -1.57 18.45
C GLU A 28 11.52 -2.97 18.84
N PRO A 29 11.22 -3.53 20.04
CA PRO A 29 11.69 -4.87 20.43
C PRO A 29 11.17 -6.01 19.56
N TYR A 30 10.12 -5.78 18.77
CA TYR A 30 9.52 -6.79 17.89
C TYR A 30 10.05 -6.72 16.46
N HIS A 31 10.95 -5.77 16.16
CA HIS A 31 11.57 -5.59 14.86
C HIS A 31 10.57 -5.62 13.70
N PRO A 32 9.55 -4.73 13.69
CA PRO A 32 8.60 -4.68 12.59
C PRO A 32 9.34 -4.42 11.27
N TYR A 33 8.84 -5.05 10.20
CA TYR A 33 9.31 -4.80 8.84
C TYR A 33 9.08 -3.34 8.45
N PHE A 34 7.91 -2.81 8.82
CA PHE A 34 7.63 -1.38 8.92
C PHE A 34 6.42 -1.11 9.82
N VAL A 35 6.30 0.14 10.25
CA VAL A 35 5.07 0.74 10.76
C VAL A 35 4.53 1.70 9.70
N GLU A 36 3.31 1.44 9.26
CA GLU A 36 2.60 2.10 8.18
C GLU A 36 1.63 3.16 8.71
N GLU A 37 1.51 4.26 7.95
CA GLU A 37 0.56 5.36 8.19
C GLU A 37 0.54 5.78 9.67
N ALA A 38 1.73 5.95 10.25
CA ALA A 38 1.88 6.25 11.68
C ALA A 38 1.38 7.64 12.08
N THR A 39 1.18 8.52 11.10
CA THR A 39 0.65 9.87 11.25
C THR A 39 -0.12 10.24 9.97
N GLN A 40 -0.80 11.39 10.00
CA GLN A 40 -1.58 11.87 8.87
C GLN A 40 -0.66 12.33 7.73
N ILE A 41 -1.17 12.29 6.50
CA ILE A 41 -0.37 12.51 5.27
C ILE A 41 -0.26 13.99 4.87
N GLU A 42 -1.12 14.83 5.41
CA GLU A 42 -1.30 16.23 5.03
C GLU A 42 -0.11 17.09 5.45
N ASP A 43 0.54 16.75 6.57
CA ASP A 43 1.67 17.48 7.11
C ASP A 43 2.96 16.62 7.08
N VAL A 44 3.80 16.88 6.08
CA VAL A 44 5.09 16.22 5.92
C VAL A 44 6.05 16.55 7.08
N ASP A 45 5.86 17.67 7.77
CA ASP A 45 6.69 18.04 8.92
C ASP A 45 6.31 17.25 10.18
N GLU A 46 5.05 16.81 10.33
CA GLU A 46 4.68 15.84 11.35
C GLU A 46 5.39 14.49 11.14
N LEU A 47 5.43 14.01 9.90
CA LEU A 47 6.18 12.81 9.55
C LEU A 47 7.68 12.97 9.82
N ALA A 48 8.25 14.15 9.55
CA ALA A 48 9.65 14.45 9.88
C ALA A 48 9.90 14.50 11.39
N HIS A 49 8.95 15.01 12.17
CA HIS A 49 9.01 14.99 13.62
C HIS A 49 9.07 13.55 14.14
N LEU A 50 8.18 12.68 13.65
CA LEU A 50 8.17 11.27 13.98
C LEU A 50 9.48 10.59 13.58
N ARG A 51 9.93 10.77 12.32
CA ARG A 51 11.19 10.18 11.83
C ARG A 51 12.39 10.54 12.71
N SER A 52 12.43 11.75 13.24
CA SER A 52 13.54 12.20 14.11
C SER A 52 13.59 11.50 15.48
N LYS A 53 12.52 10.80 15.87
CA LYS A 53 12.32 10.23 17.21
C LYS A 53 12.18 8.71 17.22
N THR A 54 12.12 8.07 16.06
CA THR A 54 11.84 6.65 15.94
C THR A 54 12.95 5.90 15.23
N ARG A 55 13.08 4.62 15.57
CA ARG A 55 14.09 3.70 15.01
C ARG A 55 13.45 2.56 14.23
N VAL A 56 12.13 2.38 14.33
CA VAL A 56 11.43 1.39 13.52
C VAL A 56 11.35 1.87 12.07
N PRO A 57 11.39 0.97 11.08
CA PRO A 57 11.18 1.36 9.71
C PRO A 57 9.77 1.95 9.52
N LEU A 58 9.67 3.00 8.73
CA LEU A 58 8.40 3.68 8.45
C LEU A 58 7.96 3.45 7.00
N ALA A 59 6.65 3.36 6.80
CA ALA A 59 6.02 3.29 5.49
C ALA A 59 4.85 4.29 5.38
N THR A 60 4.66 4.89 4.20
CA THR A 60 3.50 5.76 3.92
C THR A 60 3.24 5.90 2.43
N GLY A 61 2.03 6.32 2.08
CA GLY A 61 1.73 6.90 0.77
C GLY A 61 0.51 6.31 0.07
N GLU A 62 -0.26 5.44 0.72
CA GLU A 62 -1.48 4.84 0.16
C GLU A 62 -2.54 5.89 -0.26
N ARG A 63 -2.52 7.04 0.43
CA ARG A 63 -3.42 8.18 0.23
C ARG A 63 -2.77 9.31 -0.60
N LEU A 64 -1.55 9.11 -1.12
CA LEU A 64 -0.87 10.06 -2.00
C LEU A 64 -1.13 9.76 -3.49
N PHE A 65 -1.30 10.80 -4.30
CA PHE A 65 -1.79 10.65 -5.68
C PHE A 65 -0.76 10.79 -6.79
N THR A 66 0.35 11.49 -6.60
CA THR A 66 1.33 11.70 -7.69
C THR A 66 2.73 11.76 -7.13
N LYS A 67 3.73 11.61 -8.00
CA LYS A 67 5.14 11.73 -7.62
C LYS A 67 5.48 13.02 -6.88
N TYR A 68 4.70 14.08 -7.04
CA TYR A 68 4.92 15.35 -6.35
C TYR A 68 4.67 15.28 -4.84
N GLY A 69 3.80 14.36 -4.38
CA GLY A 69 3.65 14.07 -2.95
C GLY A 69 4.80 13.21 -2.40
N PHE A 70 5.27 12.26 -3.20
CA PHE A 70 6.37 11.35 -2.79
C PHE A 70 7.75 12.00 -2.83
N ALA A 71 8.00 12.91 -3.77
CA ALA A 71 9.31 13.55 -3.95
C ALA A 71 9.87 14.23 -2.68
N PRO A 72 9.11 15.08 -1.93
CA PRO A 72 9.64 15.68 -0.70
C PRO A 72 9.87 14.65 0.41
N ILE A 73 9.02 13.62 0.51
CA ILE A 73 9.17 12.52 1.47
C ILE A 73 10.48 11.77 1.21
N CYS A 74 10.75 11.46 -0.07
CA CYS A 74 11.97 10.76 -0.47
C CYS A 74 13.22 11.61 -0.27
N ALA A 75 13.19 12.87 -0.73
CA ALA A 75 14.33 13.78 -0.65
C ALA A 75 14.79 14.06 0.78
N ARG A 76 13.86 13.98 1.75
CA ARG A 76 14.13 14.16 3.18
C ARG A 76 14.37 12.85 3.93
N HIS A 77 14.33 11.69 3.26
CA HIS A 77 14.46 10.35 3.86
C HIS A 77 13.51 10.11 5.05
N LEU A 78 12.24 10.50 4.89
CA LEU A 78 11.27 10.44 5.97
C LEU A 78 10.71 9.03 6.23
N VAL A 79 10.79 8.15 5.24
CA VAL A 79 10.34 6.76 5.32
C VAL A 79 11.36 5.82 4.69
N ASP A 80 11.23 4.54 5.01
CA ASP A 80 12.04 3.46 4.47
C ASP A 80 11.31 2.76 3.32
N TYR A 81 9.97 2.85 3.29
CA TYR A 81 9.10 2.33 2.23
C TYR A 81 8.09 3.38 1.75
N VAL A 82 7.93 3.51 0.44
CA VAL A 82 6.80 4.24 -0.16
C VAL A 82 5.70 3.25 -0.57
N GLN A 83 4.45 3.63 -0.34
CA GLN A 83 3.27 2.77 -0.57
C GLN A 83 2.25 3.35 -1.56
N PRO A 84 2.67 3.80 -2.76
CA PRO A 84 1.71 4.24 -3.76
C PRO A 84 0.72 3.13 -4.14
N ASP A 85 -0.56 3.48 -4.26
CA ASP A 85 -1.59 2.62 -4.85
C ASP A 85 -1.70 2.93 -6.35
N VAL A 86 -1.59 1.93 -7.21
CA VAL A 86 -1.62 2.11 -8.68
C VAL A 86 -2.90 2.76 -9.18
N VAL A 87 -4.05 2.52 -8.53
CA VAL A 87 -5.33 3.11 -8.96
C VAL A 87 -5.55 4.52 -8.41
N HIS A 88 -4.85 4.89 -7.33
CA HIS A 88 -4.88 6.26 -6.81
C HIS A 88 -3.81 7.13 -7.49
N CYS A 89 -2.62 6.58 -7.70
CA CYS A 89 -1.46 7.37 -8.01
C CYS A 89 -1.35 7.77 -9.50
N GLY A 90 -2.37 7.52 -10.31
CA GLY A 90 -2.37 7.82 -11.74
C GLY A 90 -1.85 6.70 -12.65
N GLY A 91 -1.86 5.44 -12.18
CA GLY A 91 -1.62 4.26 -13.00
C GLY A 91 -0.15 3.83 -13.11
N ILE A 92 0.08 2.81 -13.93
CA ILE A 92 1.37 2.09 -14.09
C ILE A 92 2.56 3.03 -14.30
N LEU A 93 2.42 4.02 -15.18
CA LEU A 93 3.52 4.92 -15.50
C LEU A 93 3.90 5.81 -14.32
N GLU A 94 2.90 6.35 -13.61
CA GLU A 94 3.16 7.22 -12.47
C GLU A 94 3.66 6.41 -11.27
N LEU A 95 3.13 5.20 -11.03
CA LEU A 95 3.69 4.24 -10.07
C LEU A 95 5.17 3.95 -10.35
N LYS A 96 5.53 3.68 -11.61
CA LYS A 96 6.93 3.43 -12.00
C LYS A 96 7.82 4.65 -11.76
N LYS A 97 7.32 5.87 -12.02
CA LYS A 97 8.05 7.12 -11.72
C LYS A 97 8.27 7.30 -10.23
N ILE A 98 7.27 7.03 -9.40
CA ILE A 98 7.39 7.07 -7.94
C ILE A 98 8.43 6.07 -7.47
N ALA A 99 8.37 4.82 -7.95
CA ALA A 99 9.36 3.79 -7.64
C ALA A 99 10.79 4.23 -8.00
N THR A 100 10.98 4.82 -9.19
CA THR A 100 12.28 5.31 -9.66
C THR A 100 12.80 6.49 -8.82
N ILE A 101 11.92 7.38 -8.37
CA ILE A 101 12.30 8.48 -7.46
C ILE A 101 12.76 7.91 -6.12
N ALA A 102 11.98 6.99 -5.53
CA ALA A 102 12.33 6.35 -4.28
C ALA A 102 13.66 5.57 -4.38
N GLU A 103 13.89 4.88 -5.50
CA GLU A 103 15.13 4.15 -5.81
C GLU A 103 16.35 5.06 -5.73
N ALA A 104 16.26 6.29 -6.26
CA ALA A 104 17.35 7.27 -6.21
C ALA A 104 17.77 7.65 -4.78
N TYR A 105 16.86 7.52 -3.82
CA TYR A 105 17.09 7.77 -2.39
C TYR A 105 17.26 6.48 -1.58
N ARG A 106 17.38 5.32 -2.23
CA ARG A 106 17.45 3.98 -1.59
C ARG A 106 16.26 3.67 -0.69
N ILE A 107 15.10 4.22 -1.02
CA ILE A 107 13.83 3.93 -0.36
C ILE A 107 13.13 2.82 -1.14
N GLN A 108 12.59 1.85 -0.40
CA GLN A 108 11.97 0.67 -0.97
C GLN A 108 10.53 0.93 -1.43
N LEU A 109 10.08 0.16 -2.42
CA LEU A 109 8.71 0.20 -2.91
C LEU A 109 7.88 -0.92 -2.26
N ALA A 110 6.77 -0.56 -1.64
CA ALA A 110 5.80 -1.49 -1.06
C ALA A 110 4.36 -1.09 -1.41
N PRO A 111 3.87 -1.35 -2.64
CA PRO A 111 2.63 -0.75 -3.11
C PRO A 111 1.41 -1.22 -2.32
N HIS A 112 0.56 -0.26 -1.95
CA HIS A 112 -0.76 -0.51 -1.38
C HIS A 112 -1.71 -1.06 -2.45
N ASN A 113 -2.54 -2.04 -2.09
CA ASN A 113 -3.40 -2.79 -3.02
C ASN A 113 -4.56 -3.55 -2.31
N PRO A 114 -5.51 -2.85 -1.67
CA PRO A 114 -6.75 -3.44 -1.15
C PRO A 114 -7.83 -3.63 -2.23
N GLN A 115 -7.43 -3.50 -3.51
CA GLN A 115 -8.33 -3.22 -4.62
C GLN A 115 -8.69 -4.50 -5.41
N SER A 116 -9.01 -4.34 -6.70
CA SER A 116 -9.37 -5.46 -7.59
C SER A 116 -8.16 -6.25 -8.09
N SER A 117 -8.42 -7.44 -8.65
CA SER A 117 -7.38 -8.24 -9.33
C SER A 117 -6.68 -7.49 -10.46
N VAL A 118 -7.34 -6.51 -11.11
CA VAL A 118 -6.73 -5.67 -12.15
C VAL A 118 -5.67 -4.75 -11.55
N SER A 119 -5.98 -4.14 -10.39
CA SER A 119 -5.01 -3.34 -9.63
C SER A 119 -3.81 -4.19 -9.24
N THR A 120 -4.06 -5.39 -8.71
CA THR A 120 -3.00 -6.31 -8.32
C THR A 120 -2.09 -6.67 -9.50
N LEU A 121 -2.66 -7.04 -10.64
CA LEU A 121 -1.88 -7.34 -11.85
C LEU A 121 -1.06 -6.14 -12.33
N ALA A 122 -1.66 -4.95 -12.33
CA ALA A 122 -0.96 -3.72 -12.71
C ALA A 122 0.22 -3.41 -11.78
N SER A 123 0.05 -3.54 -10.46
CA SER A 123 1.14 -3.38 -9.49
C SER A 123 2.23 -4.42 -9.69
N LEU A 124 1.87 -5.71 -9.82
CA LEU A 124 2.83 -6.81 -10.02
C LEU A 124 3.71 -6.62 -11.26
N HIS A 125 3.15 -6.10 -12.36
CA HIS A 125 3.94 -5.74 -13.53
C HIS A 125 4.95 -4.62 -13.26
N VAL A 126 4.64 -3.66 -12.38
CA VAL A 126 5.62 -2.65 -11.96
C VAL A 126 6.65 -3.25 -11.00
N ASP A 127 6.22 -4.04 -10.03
CA ASP A 127 7.05 -4.67 -9.00
C ASP A 127 8.22 -5.44 -9.61
N THR A 128 7.94 -6.27 -10.62
CA THR A 128 8.97 -7.05 -11.34
C THR A 128 10.01 -6.22 -12.08
N THR A 129 9.74 -4.93 -12.31
CA THR A 129 10.66 -4.03 -13.00
C THR A 129 11.38 -3.08 -12.05
N ALA A 130 10.97 -2.98 -10.79
CA ALA A 130 11.47 -2.03 -9.81
C ALA A 130 12.60 -2.67 -8.97
N PRO A 131 13.87 -2.26 -9.13
CA PRO A 131 14.98 -2.86 -8.39
C PRO A 131 14.89 -2.67 -6.87
N ASN A 132 14.14 -1.66 -6.43
CA ASN A 132 13.87 -1.35 -5.02
C ASN A 132 12.56 -1.95 -4.50
N PHE A 133 11.92 -2.88 -5.24
CA PHE A 133 10.71 -3.56 -4.77
C PHE A 133 10.98 -4.41 -3.52
N ALA A 134 10.11 -4.30 -2.52
CA ALA A 134 10.23 -4.98 -1.24
C ALA A 134 9.16 -6.05 -1.02
N ILE A 135 7.90 -5.64 -1.14
CA ILE A 135 6.73 -6.46 -0.84
C ILE A 135 5.50 -5.86 -1.54
N GLN A 136 4.59 -6.71 -2.00
CA GLN A 136 3.31 -6.28 -2.56
C GLN A 136 2.23 -6.60 -1.56
N GLU A 137 1.42 -5.61 -1.18
CA GLU A 137 0.22 -5.88 -0.40
C GLU A 137 -0.73 -6.76 -1.24
N ILE A 138 -1.16 -7.87 -0.66
CA ILE A 138 -2.16 -8.74 -1.23
C ILE A 138 -3.24 -8.88 -0.17
N SER A 139 -4.41 -8.33 -0.47
CA SER A 139 -5.58 -8.49 0.37
C SER A 139 -6.12 -9.93 0.30
N ARG A 140 -7.42 -10.11 0.47
CA ARG A 140 -8.05 -11.43 0.49
C ARG A 140 -7.92 -12.15 -0.86
N PRO A 141 -7.81 -13.50 -0.86
CA PRO A 141 -7.91 -14.28 -2.07
C PRO A 141 -9.19 -13.94 -2.86
N PRO A 142 -9.13 -13.91 -4.21
CA PRO A 142 -10.29 -13.54 -5.02
C PRO A 142 -11.43 -14.54 -4.80
N THR A 143 -12.63 -14.02 -4.51
CA THR A 143 -13.86 -14.83 -4.46
C THR A 143 -14.12 -15.49 -5.81
N GLN A 144 -14.92 -16.56 -5.85
CA GLN A 144 -15.30 -17.23 -7.10
C GLN A 144 -15.85 -16.23 -8.14
N PHE A 145 -16.64 -15.25 -7.69
CA PHE A 145 -17.16 -14.22 -8.59
C PHE A 145 -16.03 -13.43 -9.27
N PHE A 146 -14.98 -13.04 -8.55
CA PHE A 146 -13.85 -12.31 -9.14
C PHE A 146 -13.04 -13.19 -10.10
N GLN A 147 -12.93 -14.48 -9.81
CA GLN A 147 -12.29 -15.45 -10.71
C GLN A 147 -13.07 -15.61 -12.01
N ASP A 148 -14.41 -15.64 -11.95
CA ASP A 148 -15.27 -15.71 -13.13
C ASP A 148 -15.29 -14.38 -13.90
N LEU A 149 -15.19 -13.25 -13.19
CA LEU A 149 -15.24 -11.89 -13.75
C LEU A 149 -14.01 -11.56 -14.59
N PHE A 150 -12.82 -12.00 -14.17
CA PHE A 150 -11.56 -11.74 -14.86
C PHE A 150 -10.98 -13.04 -15.43
N ARG A 151 -11.28 -13.31 -16.71
CA ARG A 151 -10.76 -14.47 -17.44
C ARG A 151 -9.28 -14.25 -17.77
N GLY A 152 -8.43 -15.22 -17.42
CA GLY A 152 -6.99 -15.12 -17.64
C GLY A 152 -6.21 -15.74 -16.49
N ALA A 153 -4.88 -15.59 -16.51
CA ALA A 153 -4.09 -15.90 -15.34
C ALA A 153 -4.28 -14.71 -14.38
N GLY A 154 -5.24 -14.81 -13.46
CA GLY A 154 -5.25 -13.94 -12.29
C GLY A 154 -3.93 -14.09 -11.51
N PRO A 155 -3.68 -13.25 -10.50
CA PRO A 155 -2.48 -13.42 -9.68
C PRO A 155 -2.45 -14.84 -9.12
N VAL A 156 -1.43 -15.61 -9.50
CA VAL A 156 -1.23 -16.97 -9.00
C VAL A 156 -0.32 -16.88 -7.79
N PHE A 157 -0.80 -17.37 -6.65
CA PHE A 157 -0.04 -17.37 -5.41
C PHE A 157 0.60 -18.72 -5.18
N LYS A 158 1.90 -18.74 -4.92
CA LYS A 158 2.66 -19.94 -4.61
C LYS A 158 3.74 -19.64 -3.58
N ASP A 159 3.75 -20.38 -2.48
CA ASP A 159 4.78 -20.32 -1.43
C ASP A 159 5.04 -18.90 -0.88
N GLY A 160 3.99 -18.08 -0.77
CA GLY A 160 4.08 -16.69 -0.29
C GLY A 160 4.41 -15.65 -1.37
N TYR A 161 4.57 -16.07 -2.63
CA TYR A 161 4.85 -15.18 -3.76
C TYR A 161 3.66 -15.07 -4.71
N ALA A 162 3.45 -13.89 -5.26
CA ALA A 162 2.54 -13.65 -6.37
C ALA A 162 3.30 -13.77 -7.70
N LEU A 163 2.79 -14.59 -8.61
CA LEU A 163 3.38 -14.78 -9.93
C LEU A 163 2.73 -13.83 -10.93
N VAL A 164 3.56 -13.21 -11.76
CA VAL A 164 3.12 -12.33 -12.84
C VAL A 164 2.73 -13.17 -14.06
N PRO A 165 1.58 -12.90 -14.69
CA PRO A 165 1.21 -13.58 -15.93
C PRO A 165 2.22 -13.36 -17.06
N ASP A 166 2.38 -14.37 -17.91
CA ASP A 166 3.25 -14.37 -19.09
C ASP A 166 2.55 -13.93 -20.38
N LYS A 167 1.24 -13.69 -20.32
CA LYS A 167 0.41 -13.27 -21.46
C LYS A 167 0.54 -11.76 -21.71
N PRO A 168 0.38 -11.30 -22.97
CA PRO A 168 0.40 -9.87 -23.30
C PRO A 168 -0.61 -9.03 -22.50
N GLY A 169 -0.28 -7.76 -22.29
CA GLY A 169 -1.08 -6.85 -21.48
C GLY A 169 -0.96 -7.15 -20.00
N LEU A 170 -2.05 -7.00 -19.24
CA LEU A 170 -2.10 -7.33 -17.81
C LEU A 170 -2.33 -8.84 -17.55
N GLY A 171 -2.47 -9.66 -18.58
CA GLY A 171 -2.72 -11.10 -18.44
C GLY A 171 -4.15 -11.50 -18.08
N ALA A 172 -5.09 -10.55 -18.00
CA ALA A 172 -6.50 -10.79 -17.71
C ALA A 172 -7.44 -10.00 -18.64
N THR A 173 -8.67 -10.50 -18.81
CA THR A 173 -9.74 -9.90 -19.61
C THR A 173 -11.06 -9.93 -18.83
N LEU A 174 -11.82 -8.84 -18.88
CA LEU A 174 -13.13 -8.73 -18.24
C LEU A 174 -14.19 -9.56 -18.98
N ASP A 175 -14.98 -10.33 -18.26
CA ASP A 175 -16.20 -10.96 -18.76
C ASP A 175 -17.42 -10.06 -18.47
N GLU A 176 -17.80 -9.26 -19.45
CA GLU A 176 -18.95 -8.34 -19.34
C GLU A 176 -20.27 -9.06 -19.03
N LYS A 177 -20.43 -10.32 -19.45
CA LYS A 177 -21.65 -11.09 -19.15
C LYS A 177 -21.72 -11.50 -17.68
N VAL A 178 -20.57 -11.75 -17.05
CA VAL A 178 -20.49 -11.99 -15.60
C VAL A 178 -20.67 -10.68 -14.84
N ALA A 179 -20.03 -9.60 -15.30
CA ALA A 179 -20.18 -8.26 -14.73
C ALA A 179 -21.66 -7.82 -14.67
N ALA A 180 -22.40 -8.02 -15.77
CA ALA A 180 -23.81 -7.64 -15.89
C ALA A 180 -24.74 -8.36 -14.88
N LYS A 181 -24.31 -9.50 -14.29
CA LYS A 181 -25.09 -10.22 -13.27
C LYS A 181 -25.02 -9.58 -11.88
N ARG A 182 -24.09 -8.64 -11.67
CA ARG A 182 -23.93 -7.90 -10.41
C ARG A 182 -23.98 -6.39 -10.67
N PRO A 183 -25.19 -5.82 -10.81
CA PRO A 183 -25.33 -4.38 -10.95
C PRO A 183 -24.78 -3.66 -9.72
N TYR A 184 -24.40 -2.40 -9.92
CA TYR A 184 -23.90 -1.54 -8.84
C TYR A 184 -24.87 -1.48 -7.67
N VAL A 185 -24.34 -1.65 -6.46
CA VAL A 185 -25.04 -1.45 -5.21
C VAL A 185 -24.32 -0.34 -4.45
N PRO A 186 -25.00 0.76 -4.09
CA PRO A 186 -24.39 1.82 -3.30
C PRO A 186 -23.86 1.28 -1.97
N ALA A 187 -22.60 1.61 -1.69
CA ALA A 187 -21.95 1.32 -0.42
C ALA A 187 -21.25 2.59 0.06
N ASN A 188 -21.40 2.90 1.35
CA ASN A 188 -20.70 4.00 1.99
C ASN A 188 -19.62 3.44 2.91
N ARG A 189 -18.46 4.09 2.97
CA ARG A 189 -17.50 3.81 4.03
C ARG A 189 -18.10 4.23 5.39
N PRO A 190 -17.82 3.49 6.48
CA PRO A 190 -18.24 3.90 7.81
C PRO A 190 -17.71 5.30 8.13
N ARG A 191 -18.55 6.17 8.69
CA ARG A 191 -18.08 7.40 9.31
C ARG A 191 -17.63 7.04 10.71
N MET A 192 -16.37 7.25 11.02
CA MET A 192 -15.89 7.03 12.37
C MET A 192 -16.14 8.25 13.23
N ARG A 193 -16.40 7.96 14.51
CA ARG A 193 -16.58 8.96 15.55
C ARG A 193 -15.83 8.48 16.79
N PHE A 194 -15.29 9.43 17.53
CA PHE A 194 -14.83 9.15 18.88
C PHE A 194 -16.00 8.77 19.78
N ALA A 195 -15.69 8.22 20.96
CA ALA A 195 -16.71 7.77 21.92
C ALA A 195 -17.65 8.90 22.38
N ASP A 196 -17.20 10.16 22.32
CA ASP A 196 -17.98 11.37 22.61
C ASP A 196 -18.83 11.88 21.43
N GLY A 197 -18.74 11.21 20.27
CA GLY A 197 -19.48 11.55 19.06
C GLY A 197 -18.78 12.54 18.13
N ALA A 198 -17.59 13.07 18.48
CA ALA A 198 -16.80 13.91 17.59
C ALA A 198 -16.41 13.16 16.30
N VAL A 199 -16.37 13.86 15.18
CA VAL A 199 -15.91 13.29 13.90
C VAL A 199 -14.40 13.07 14.00
N THR A 200 -13.95 11.92 13.53
CA THR A 200 -12.52 11.61 13.38
C THR A 200 -12.22 11.34 11.92
N ASP A 201 -11.05 11.79 11.48
CA ASP A 201 -10.53 11.52 10.15
C ASP A 201 -9.91 10.11 10.11
N HIS A 202 -9.98 9.50 8.93
CA HIS A 202 -9.39 8.22 8.56
C HIS A 202 -8.57 8.43 7.28
#